data_AF-V6KQS4-F1
#
_entry.id   AF-V6KQS4-F1
#
_cell.length_a   1.000
_cell.length_b   1.000
_cell.length_c   1.000
_cell.angle_alpha   90.00
_cell.angle_beta   90.00
_cell.angle_gamma   90.00
#
_symmetry.space_group_name_H-M   'P 1'
#
loop_
_entity.id
_entity.type
_entity.pdbx_description
1 polymer ?
#
loop_
_entity_poly.entity_id
_entity_poly.type
_entity_poly.pdbx_seq_one_letter_code
_entity_poly.pdbx_strand_id
1 'polypeptide(L)'
;RLLRRRSPTLAEVANDELRDPRLAALLCGYARAYGLEPAQVPATATVLAYLEHTFGTWYVGGGMRELARALHDRCAARGVSFRYGAEVTGVRESGGRVTGVELADGGTMDADAVVAPGRTPPGRTLDARARFTVLLALRGARPQGTPHRTLLHRPDRLVTVLRPGDPALVPDADSEA
;
A
#
# COMPACT_ATOMS: atom_id res chain seq x y z
N ARG A 1 -20.34 7.69 -33.80
CA ARG A 1 -19.16 7.85 -32.93
C ARG A 1 -19.64 8.24 -31.54
N LEU A 2 -19.79 7.29 -30.63
CA LEU A 2 -20.07 7.60 -29.21
C LEU A 2 -18.83 8.27 -28.63
N LEU A 3 -18.96 9.53 -28.19
CA LEU A 3 -17.92 10.22 -27.44
C LEU A 3 -17.68 9.42 -26.16
N ARG A 4 -16.61 8.61 -26.13
CA ARG A 4 -16.15 7.96 -24.91
C ARG A 4 -15.64 9.07 -24.01
N ARG A 5 -16.51 9.59 -23.14
CA ARG A 5 -16.17 10.62 -22.16
C ARG A 5 -15.03 10.05 -21.32
N ARG A 6 -13.91 10.77 -21.24
CA ARG A 6 -12.81 10.44 -20.34
C ARG A 6 -13.39 10.32 -18.92
N SER A 7 -13.10 9.22 -18.22
CA SER A 7 -13.46 9.10 -16.81
C SER A 7 -12.73 10.18 -16.01
N PRO A 8 -13.44 10.89 -15.11
CA PRO A 8 -12.81 11.93 -14.33
C PRO A 8 -11.75 11.34 -13.40
N THR A 9 -10.79 12.18 -13.04
CA THR A 9 -9.74 11.90 -12.08
C THR A 9 -10.24 12.10 -10.66
N LEU A 10 -9.50 11.60 -9.67
CA LEU A 10 -9.82 11.85 -8.27
C LEU A 10 -9.80 13.35 -7.95
N ALA A 11 -8.84 14.11 -8.51
CA ALA A 11 -8.74 15.55 -8.28
C ALA A 11 -9.95 16.31 -8.87
N GLU A 12 -10.41 15.94 -10.05
CA GLU A 12 -11.60 16.54 -10.69
C GLU A 12 -12.84 16.28 -9.83
N VAL A 13 -13.11 15.02 -9.46
CA VAL A 13 -14.24 14.69 -8.58
C VAL A 13 -14.15 15.39 -7.22
N ALA A 14 -12.96 15.47 -6.63
CA ALA A 14 -12.77 16.16 -5.35
C ALA A 14 -13.13 17.65 -5.44
N ASN A 15 -12.74 18.33 -6.51
CA ASN A 15 -13.03 19.75 -6.69
C ASN A 15 -14.48 20.02 -7.13
N ASP A 16 -15.06 19.12 -7.93
CA ASP A 16 -16.42 19.26 -8.45
C ASP A 16 -17.49 18.97 -7.38
N GLU A 17 -17.26 17.96 -6.53
CA GLU A 17 -18.24 17.49 -5.55
C GLU A 17 -18.06 18.14 -4.16
N LEU A 18 -16.85 18.59 -3.80
CA LEU A 18 -16.56 19.15 -2.48
C LEU A 18 -16.38 20.66 -2.55
N ARG A 19 -17.30 21.39 -1.91
CA ARG A 19 -17.30 22.86 -1.88
C ARG A 19 -16.13 23.49 -1.13
N ASP A 20 -15.59 22.80 -0.12
CA ASP A 20 -14.48 23.30 0.70
C ASP A 20 -13.14 22.74 0.18
N PRO A 21 -12.17 23.60 -0.19
CA PRO A 21 -10.87 23.16 -0.68
C PRO A 21 -10.10 22.29 0.32
N ARG A 22 -10.37 22.42 1.62
CA ARG A 22 -9.77 21.57 2.66
C ARG A 22 -10.29 20.14 2.59
N LEU A 23 -11.58 19.95 2.27
CA LEU A 23 -12.16 18.62 2.07
C LEU A 23 -11.66 17.98 0.78
N ALA A 24 -11.51 18.75 -0.30
CA ALA A 24 -10.87 18.28 -1.52
C ALA A 24 -9.42 17.85 -1.27
N ALA A 25 -8.67 18.64 -0.48
CA ALA A 25 -7.31 18.30 -0.07
C ALA A 25 -7.24 17.06 0.83
N LEU A 26 -8.23 16.87 1.72
CA LEU A 26 -8.36 15.68 2.56
C LEU A 26 -8.58 14.43 1.71
N LEU A 27 -9.55 14.46 0.78
CA LEU A 27 -9.85 13.35 -0.12
C LEU A 27 -8.64 12.99 -1.00
N CYS A 28 -8.01 14.00 -1.60
CA CYS A 28 -6.77 13.83 -2.35
C CYS A 28 -5.61 13.29 -1.48
N GLY A 29 -5.62 13.60 -0.18
CA GLY A 29 -4.65 13.14 0.80
C GLY A 29 -4.61 11.61 0.95
N TYR A 30 -5.76 10.93 0.84
CA TYR A 30 -5.84 9.46 0.87
C TYR A 30 -5.03 8.84 -0.27
N ALA A 31 -5.26 9.24 -1.51
CA ALA A 31 -4.48 8.75 -2.65
C ALA A 31 -2.97 9.02 -2.49
N ARG A 32 -2.60 10.21 -2.02
CA ARG A 32 -1.19 10.56 -1.77
C ARG A 32 -0.53 9.69 -0.69
N ALA A 33 -1.29 9.23 0.31
CA ALA A 33 -0.78 8.31 1.33
C ALA A 33 -0.31 6.97 0.71
N TYR A 34 -0.98 6.53 -0.36
CA TYR A 34 -0.62 5.36 -1.16
C TYR A 34 0.39 5.67 -2.29
N GLY A 35 0.97 6.88 -2.33
CA GLY A 35 1.93 7.28 -3.36
C GLY A 35 1.30 7.58 -4.72
N LEU A 36 -0.01 7.80 -4.77
CA LEU A 36 -0.74 8.09 -6.00
C LEU A 36 -0.91 9.61 -6.18
N GLU A 37 -0.79 10.07 -7.43
CA GLU A 37 -1.07 11.47 -7.81
C GLU A 37 -2.56 11.63 -8.13
N PRO A 38 -3.35 12.40 -7.36
CA PRO A 38 -4.80 12.56 -7.55
C PRO A 38 -5.23 13.01 -8.94
N ALA A 39 -4.38 13.79 -9.64
CA ALA A 39 -4.64 14.26 -11.01
C ALA A 39 -4.40 13.17 -12.09
N GLN A 40 -3.81 12.03 -11.71
CA GLN A 40 -3.46 10.93 -12.64
C GLN A 40 -4.24 9.64 -12.36
N VAL A 41 -4.84 9.51 -11.19
CA VAL A 41 -5.65 8.33 -10.84
C VAL A 41 -7.13 8.53 -11.17
N PRO A 42 -7.85 7.45 -11.54
CA PRO A 42 -9.27 7.51 -11.81
C PRO A 42 -10.07 7.90 -10.57
N ALA A 43 -11.27 8.47 -10.77
CA ALA A 43 -12.21 8.79 -9.71
C ALA A 43 -12.56 7.61 -8.79
N THR A 44 -12.41 6.36 -9.25
CA THR A 44 -12.60 5.17 -8.41
C THR A 44 -11.63 5.09 -7.23
N ALA A 45 -10.53 5.86 -7.23
CA ALA A 45 -9.63 5.98 -6.09
C ALA A 45 -10.29 6.62 -4.85
N THR A 46 -11.48 7.22 -4.96
CA THR A 46 -12.30 7.63 -3.79
C THR A 46 -12.59 6.47 -2.84
N VAL A 47 -12.57 5.23 -3.35
CA VAL A 47 -12.75 4.01 -2.54
C VAL A 47 -11.72 3.92 -1.40
N LEU A 48 -10.51 4.49 -1.56
CA LEU A 48 -9.48 4.47 -0.51
C LEU A 48 -9.97 5.21 0.75
N ALA A 49 -10.59 6.38 0.56
CA ALA A 49 -11.17 7.13 1.67
C ALA A 49 -12.33 6.37 2.32
N TYR A 50 -13.20 5.76 1.50
CA TYR A 50 -14.30 4.92 2.00
C TYR A 50 -13.79 3.76 2.86
N LEU A 51 -12.76 3.04 2.38
CA LEU A 51 -12.21 1.89 3.09
C LEU A 51 -11.66 2.29 4.45
N GLU A 52 -10.82 3.34 4.50
CA GLU A 52 -10.22 3.82 5.76
C GLU A 52 -11.28 4.36 6.74
N HIS A 53 -12.31 5.07 6.25
CA HIS A 53 -13.36 5.62 7.12
C HIS A 53 -14.36 4.58 7.62
N THR A 54 -14.68 3.58 6.80
CA THR A 54 -15.72 2.59 7.12
C THR A 54 -15.17 1.44 7.95
N PHE A 55 -14.00 0.94 7.57
CA PHE A 55 -13.41 -0.23 8.20
C PHE A 55 -12.35 0.17 9.24
N GLY A 56 -11.73 1.33 9.09
CA GLY A 56 -10.68 1.82 9.98
C GLY A 56 -9.28 1.59 9.41
N THR A 57 -8.28 1.76 10.27
CA THR A 57 -6.87 1.54 9.94
C THR A 57 -6.21 0.84 11.11
N TRP A 58 -5.42 -0.19 10.81
CA TRP A 58 -4.75 -1.01 11.82
C TRP A 58 -3.25 -0.95 11.65
N TYR A 59 -2.56 -1.11 12.78
CA TYR A 59 -1.13 -1.32 12.83
C TYR A 59 -0.86 -2.72 13.36
N VAL A 60 0.07 -3.40 12.72
CA VAL A 60 0.58 -4.67 13.24
C VAL A 60 1.44 -4.34 14.45
N GLY A 61 1.13 -4.92 15.62
CA GLY A 61 1.99 -4.84 16.80
C GLY A 61 3.39 -5.37 16.46
N GLY A 62 4.44 -4.60 16.77
CA GLY A 62 5.82 -4.92 16.33
C GLY A 62 6.13 -4.56 14.87
N GLY A 63 5.17 -4.03 14.12
CA GLY A 63 5.31 -3.53 12.76
C GLY A 63 5.15 -4.60 11.67
N MET A 64 5.27 -4.20 10.41
CA MET A 64 5.04 -5.07 9.24
C MET A 64 5.93 -6.32 9.19
N ARG A 65 7.08 -6.30 9.87
CA ARG A 65 7.96 -7.47 10.01
C ARG A 65 7.25 -8.62 10.73
N GLU A 66 6.45 -8.32 11.75
CA GLU A 66 5.71 -9.35 12.49
C GLU A 66 4.64 -10.00 11.62
N LEU A 67 3.99 -9.24 10.74
CA LEU A 67 3.06 -9.81 9.77
C LEU A 67 3.78 -10.76 8.80
N ALA A 68 4.95 -10.35 8.29
CA ALA A 68 5.76 -11.21 7.43
C ALA A 68 6.21 -12.48 8.15
N ARG A 69 6.60 -12.38 9.43
CA ARG A 69 6.96 -13.51 10.28
C ARG A 69 5.78 -14.47 10.49
N ALA A 70 4.62 -13.95 10.86
CA ALA A 70 3.42 -14.76 11.07
C ALA A 70 3.01 -15.51 9.79
N LEU A 71 3.09 -14.85 8.62
CA LEU A 71 2.84 -15.50 7.33
C LEU A 71 3.87 -16.58 7.01
N HIS A 72 5.16 -16.31 7.23
CA HIS A 72 6.23 -17.29 7.06
C HIS A 72 5.99 -18.53 7.92
N ASP A 73 5.75 -18.35 9.22
CA ASP A 73 5.57 -19.44 10.19
C ASP A 73 4.34 -20.29 9.82
N ARG A 74 3.26 -19.64 9.38
CA ARG A 74 2.05 -20.33 8.94
C ARG A 74 2.25 -21.12 7.63
N CYS A 75 3.05 -20.60 6.71
CA CYS A 75 3.44 -21.31 5.48
C CYS A 75 4.33 -22.52 5.79
N ALA A 76 5.33 -22.36 6.65
CA ALA A 76 6.19 -23.45 7.10
C ALA A 76 5.39 -24.57 7.78
N ALA A 77 4.43 -24.21 8.64
CA ALA A 77 3.51 -25.16 9.28
C ALA A 77 2.61 -25.93 8.28
N ARG A 78 2.47 -25.43 7.05
CA ARG A 78 1.76 -26.09 5.94
C ARG A 78 2.71 -26.80 4.96
N GLY A 79 3.99 -26.94 5.29
CA GLY A 79 4.99 -27.63 4.47
C GLY A 79 5.58 -26.79 3.33
N VAL A 80 5.34 -25.47 3.30
CA VAL A 80 5.97 -24.59 2.31
C VAL A 80 7.47 -24.46 2.61
N SER A 81 8.30 -24.65 1.59
CA SER A 81 9.75 -24.46 1.69
C SER A 81 10.16 -23.08 1.20
N PHE A 82 11.02 -22.40 1.96
CA PHE A 82 11.58 -21.10 1.59
C PHE A 82 13.05 -21.25 1.19
N ARG A 83 13.40 -20.79 -0.02
CA ARG A 83 14.79 -20.73 -0.49
C ARG A 83 15.21 -19.28 -0.64
N TYR A 84 16.09 -18.83 0.24
CA TYR A 84 16.66 -17.47 0.20
C TYR A 84 17.94 -17.45 -0.62
N GLY A 85 18.33 -16.26 -1.10
CA GLY A 85 19.51 -16.10 -1.96
C GLY A 85 19.39 -16.76 -3.34
N ALA A 86 18.19 -17.21 -3.73
CA ALA A 86 17.90 -17.81 -5.02
C ALA A 86 17.24 -16.77 -5.93
N GLU A 87 18.04 -15.89 -6.52
CA GLU A 87 17.56 -14.92 -7.51
C GLU A 87 17.06 -15.66 -8.75
N VAL A 88 15.78 -15.48 -9.08
CA VAL A 88 15.16 -16.04 -10.29
C VAL A 88 15.40 -15.09 -11.45
N THR A 89 16.03 -15.58 -12.51
CA THR A 89 16.37 -14.81 -13.72
C THR A 89 15.43 -15.05 -14.88
N GLY A 90 14.72 -16.18 -14.89
CA GLY A 90 13.83 -16.57 -15.97
C GLY A 90 12.77 -17.59 -15.56
N VAL A 91 11.68 -17.64 -16.32
CA VAL A 91 10.67 -18.70 -16.25
C VAL A 91 10.91 -19.65 -17.42
N ARG A 92 10.97 -20.94 -17.13
CA ARG A 92 11.16 -21.99 -18.14
C ARG A 92 9.80 -22.40 -18.68
N GLU A 93 9.71 -22.50 -19.99
CA GLU A 93 8.50 -22.93 -20.69
C GLU A 93 8.84 -23.98 -21.75
N SER A 94 7.95 -24.95 -21.92
CA SER A 94 8.03 -25.96 -22.98
C SER A 94 6.64 -26.24 -23.52
N GLY A 95 6.49 -26.19 -24.85
CA GLY A 95 5.18 -26.39 -25.50
C GLY A 95 4.10 -25.39 -25.06
N GLY A 96 4.51 -24.17 -24.65
CA GLY A 96 3.59 -23.16 -24.12
C GLY A 96 3.13 -23.38 -22.67
N ARG A 97 3.72 -24.34 -21.94
CA ARG A 97 3.46 -24.58 -20.52
C ARG A 97 4.69 -24.26 -19.69
N VAL A 98 4.47 -23.66 -18.52
CA VAL A 98 5.52 -23.48 -17.51
C VAL A 98 6.05 -24.84 -17.07
N THR A 99 7.37 -24.93 -16.95
CA THR A 99 8.09 -26.11 -16.46
C THR A 99 8.97 -25.81 -15.25
N GLY A 100 9.24 -24.53 -14.95
CA GLY A 100 10.04 -24.15 -13.81
C GLY A 100 10.62 -22.75 -13.90
N VAL A 101 11.71 -22.52 -13.16
CA VAL A 101 12.46 -21.26 -13.13
C VAL A 101 13.96 -21.49 -13.29
N GLU A 102 14.65 -20.48 -13.79
CA GLU A 102 16.11 -20.39 -13.87
C GLU A 102 16.63 -19.48 -12.75
N LEU A 103 17.76 -19.87 -12.17
CA LEU A 103 18.39 -19.14 -11.08
C LEU A 103 19.66 -18.43 -11.57
N ALA A 104 20.03 -17.34 -10.90
CA ALA A 104 21.24 -16.56 -11.23
C ALA A 104 22.55 -17.36 -11.07
N ASP A 105 22.54 -18.42 -10.25
CA ASP A 105 23.68 -19.34 -10.07
C ASP A 105 23.80 -20.38 -11.21
N GLY A 106 22.96 -20.30 -12.24
CA GLY A 106 22.87 -21.26 -13.34
C GLY A 106 22.05 -22.51 -13.02
N GLY A 107 21.52 -22.62 -11.80
CA GLY A 107 20.62 -23.69 -11.39
C GLY A 107 19.22 -23.55 -11.98
N THR A 108 18.43 -24.61 -11.87
CA THR A 108 17.01 -24.61 -12.23
C THR A 108 16.18 -25.22 -11.11
N MET A 109 14.90 -24.84 -11.06
CA MET A 109 13.92 -25.46 -10.18
C MET A 109 12.65 -25.75 -10.98
N ASP A 110 12.21 -27.00 -10.95
CA ASP A 110 11.00 -27.40 -11.66
C ASP A 110 9.75 -26.95 -10.89
N ALA A 111 8.74 -26.51 -11.63
CA ALA A 111 7.45 -26.09 -11.08
C ALA A 111 6.35 -26.20 -12.14
N ASP A 112 5.18 -26.70 -11.74
CA ASP A 112 4.01 -26.76 -12.61
C ASP A 112 3.33 -25.38 -12.78
N ALA A 113 3.57 -24.47 -11.83
CA ALA A 113 3.05 -23.11 -11.83
C ALA A 113 4.05 -22.14 -11.20
N VAL A 114 4.14 -20.92 -11.76
CA VAL A 114 4.96 -19.84 -11.23
C VAL A 114 4.09 -18.61 -11.03
N VAL A 115 4.10 -18.07 -9.81
CA VAL A 115 3.44 -16.80 -9.47
C VAL A 115 4.52 -15.76 -9.24
N ALA A 116 4.50 -14.70 -10.04
CA ALA A 116 5.44 -13.59 -9.94
C ALA A 116 4.67 -12.26 -9.79
N PRO A 117 5.23 -11.27 -9.07
CA PRO A 117 4.70 -9.91 -9.10
C PRO A 117 4.73 -9.41 -10.56
N GLY A 118 3.64 -8.81 -11.03
CA GLY A 118 3.43 -8.49 -12.44
C GLY A 118 4.64 -7.79 -13.08
N ARG A 119 5.08 -8.28 -14.24
CA ARG A 119 6.17 -7.65 -15.01
C ARG A 119 5.82 -6.21 -15.33
N THR A 120 6.68 -5.27 -14.99
CA THR A 120 6.68 -3.97 -15.67
C THR A 120 7.13 -4.24 -17.10
N PRO A 121 6.35 -3.90 -18.14
CA PRO A 121 6.78 -4.14 -19.51
C PRO A 121 8.10 -3.41 -19.78
N PRO A 122 9.05 -4.03 -20.49
CA PRO A 122 10.33 -3.41 -20.82
C PRO A 122 10.10 -2.10 -21.59
N GLY A 123 10.86 -1.06 -21.27
CA GLY A 123 10.74 0.27 -21.88
C GLY A 123 9.69 1.19 -21.25
N ARG A 124 8.93 0.73 -20.23
CA ARG A 124 8.08 1.62 -19.43
C ARG A 124 8.84 2.08 -18.19
N THR A 125 9.61 3.15 -18.33
CA THR A 125 10.05 3.93 -17.17
C THR A 125 8.76 4.49 -16.56
N LEU A 126 8.31 3.91 -15.45
CA LEU A 126 7.35 4.60 -14.62
C LEU A 126 8.10 5.85 -14.15
N ASP A 127 7.59 7.03 -14.52
CA ASP A 127 7.98 8.30 -13.90
C ASP A 127 7.50 8.25 -12.44
N ALA A 128 8.17 7.40 -11.68
CA ALA A 128 7.80 7.04 -10.33
C ALA A 128 8.33 8.17 -9.46
N ARG A 129 7.41 9.08 -9.12
CA ARG A 129 7.70 10.09 -8.12
C ARG A 129 8.05 9.38 -6.81
N ALA A 130 9.30 9.49 -6.40
CA ALA A 130 9.74 8.95 -5.12
C ALA A 130 9.02 9.72 -3.99
N ARG A 131 8.35 8.98 -3.11
CA ARG A 131 7.79 9.54 -1.88
C ARG A 131 8.78 9.31 -0.75
N PHE A 132 9.20 10.37 -0.08
CA PHE A 132 9.87 10.27 1.21
C PHE A 132 8.93 10.73 2.31
N THR A 133 8.89 9.98 3.41
CA THR A 133 8.17 10.39 4.63
C THR A 133 9.22 10.77 5.66
N VAL A 134 9.17 12.02 6.14
CA VAL A 134 10.03 12.47 7.24
C VAL A 134 9.29 12.20 8.54
N LEU A 135 9.85 11.33 9.37
CA LEU A 135 9.33 11.06 10.72
C LEU A 135 10.06 11.97 11.70
N LEU A 136 9.32 12.94 12.25
CA LEU A 136 9.83 13.86 13.27
C LEU A 136 9.25 13.45 14.62
N ALA A 137 10.11 13.18 15.59
CA ALA A 137 9.72 12.99 16.97
C ALA A 137 9.55 14.35 17.65
N LEU A 138 8.43 14.56 18.34
CA LEU A 138 8.24 15.73 19.20
C LEU A 138 8.83 15.46 20.59
N ARG A 139 9.35 16.49 21.24
CA ARG A 139 9.85 16.41 22.63
C ARG A 139 8.70 16.61 23.63
N GLY A 140 8.77 15.93 24.77
CA GLY A 140 7.87 16.12 25.92
C GLY A 140 6.77 15.06 26.06
N ALA A 141 6.10 15.08 27.22
CA ALA A 141 4.94 14.24 27.48
C ALA A 141 3.70 14.75 26.73
N ARG A 142 2.82 13.84 26.32
CA ARG A 142 1.63 14.17 25.52
C ARG A 142 0.47 14.65 26.41
N PRO A 143 -0.30 15.66 25.98
CA PRO A 143 -1.60 15.97 26.58
C PRO A 143 -2.57 14.79 26.44
N GLN A 144 -3.30 14.50 27.51
CA GLN A 144 -4.35 13.48 27.53
C GLN A 144 -5.46 13.83 26.51
N GLY A 145 -5.97 12.83 25.79
CA GLY A 145 -7.06 13.02 24.81
C GLY A 145 -6.65 13.46 23.40
N THR A 146 -5.35 13.59 23.11
CA THR A 146 -4.88 13.87 21.73
C THR A 146 -5.35 12.76 20.75
N PRO A 147 -5.92 13.04 19.55
CA PRO A 147 -6.36 12.03 18.58
C PRO A 147 -5.22 11.24 17.91
N HIS A 148 -5.46 10.00 17.46
CA HIS A 148 -4.40 9.11 16.91
C HIS A 148 -3.74 9.65 15.65
N ARG A 149 -4.58 10.23 14.79
CA ARG A 149 -4.20 10.85 13.55
C ARG A 149 -4.70 12.29 13.60
N THR A 150 -3.79 13.24 13.56
CA THR A 150 -4.12 14.66 13.42
C THR A 150 -3.70 15.13 12.05
N LEU A 151 -4.63 15.73 11.33
CA LEU A 151 -4.41 16.28 10.00
C LEU A 151 -4.28 17.79 10.11
N LEU A 152 -3.11 18.30 9.75
CA LEU A 152 -2.82 19.73 9.71
C LEU A 152 -2.87 20.18 8.25
N HIS A 153 -3.88 21.00 7.94
CA HIS A 153 -4.04 21.57 6.62
C HIS A 153 -3.12 22.76 6.43
N ARG A 154 -2.30 22.70 5.38
CA ARG A 154 -1.67 23.85 4.75
C ARG A 154 -2.35 24.11 3.41
N PRO A 155 -2.35 25.35 2.90
CA PRO A 155 -2.91 25.66 1.58
C PRO A 155 -2.38 24.76 0.45
N ASP A 156 -1.14 24.31 0.57
CA ASP A 156 -0.41 23.54 -0.44
C ASP A 156 -0.20 22.06 -0.09
N ARG A 157 -0.31 21.67 1.20
CA ARG A 157 0.10 20.33 1.68
C ARG A 157 -0.74 19.86 2.87
N LEU A 158 -0.88 18.55 2.98
CA LEU A 158 -1.45 17.90 4.17
C LEU A 158 -0.29 17.36 5.01
N VAL A 159 -0.20 17.79 6.27
CA VAL A 159 0.73 17.19 7.24
C VAL A 159 -0.05 16.24 8.13
N THR A 160 0.39 14.99 8.19
CA THR A 160 -0.22 13.97 9.06
C THR A 160 0.68 13.73 10.26
N VAL A 161 0.12 13.89 11.46
CA VAL A 161 0.76 13.53 12.72
C VAL A 161 0.12 12.23 13.20
N LEU A 162 0.92 11.17 13.29
CA LEU A 162 0.49 9.84 13.74
C LEU A 162 0.94 9.58 15.18
N ARG A 163 0.17 8.79 15.92
CA ARG A 163 0.50 8.30 17.27
C ARG A 163 0.75 6.78 17.27
N PRO A 164 1.81 6.28 16.64
CA PRO A 164 2.11 4.85 16.71
C PRO A 164 2.34 4.45 18.18
N GLY A 165 1.70 3.35 18.63
CA GLY A 165 1.93 2.76 19.95
C GLY A 165 1.08 3.31 21.11
N ASP A 166 -0.11 3.87 20.86
CA ASP A 166 -1.11 4.04 21.92
C ASP A 166 -1.69 2.65 22.29
N PRO A 167 -1.42 2.10 23.49
CA PRO A 167 -1.88 0.77 23.85
C PRO A 167 -3.41 0.67 23.91
N ALA A 168 -4.13 1.78 24.10
CA ALA A 168 -5.59 1.82 24.06
C ALA A 168 -6.17 1.67 22.64
N LEU A 169 -5.33 1.68 21.60
CA LEU A 169 -5.71 1.45 20.20
C LEU A 169 -5.24 0.09 19.68
N VAL A 170 -4.65 -0.72 20.56
CA VAL A 170 -4.39 -2.14 20.28
C VAL A 170 -5.71 -2.86 20.56
N PRO A 171 -6.30 -3.56 19.58
CA PRO A 171 -7.46 -4.40 19.84
C PRO A 171 -7.15 -5.34 21.01
N ASP A 172 -8.08 -5.49 21.95
CA ASP A 172 -7.91 -6.43 23.04
C ASP A 172 -7.87 -7.88 22.50
N ALA A 173 -7.41 -8.82 23.32
CA ALA A 173 -7.32 -10.23 22.94
C ALA A 173 -8.69 -10.84 22.58
N ASP A 174 -9.78 -10.22 23.03
CA ASP A 174 -11.15 -10.64 22.78
C ASP A 174 -11.72 -10.07 21.46
N SER A 175 -11.00 -9.15 20.79
CA SER A 175 -11.40 -8.55 19.51
C SER A 175 -11.32 -9.53 18.32
N GLU A 176 -10.72 -10.70 18.49
CA GLU A 176 -10.67 -11.79 17.49
C GLU A 176 -11.63 -12.96 17.78
N ALA A 177 -12.56 -12.81 18.75
CA ALA A 177 -13.58 -13.83 19.06
C ALA A 177 -14.81 -13.78 18.13
#